data_AF-A0A2M9ASG4-F1
#
_entry.id   AF-A0A2M9ASG4-F1
#
_cell.length_a   1.000
_cell.length_b   1.000
_cell.length_c   1.000
_cell.angle_alpha   90.00
_cell.angle_beta   90.00
_cell.angle_gamma   90.00
#
_symmetry.space_group_name_H-M   'P 1'
#
loop_
_entity.id
_entity.type
_entity.pdbx_description
1 polymer ?
#
loop_
_entity_poly.entity_id
_entity_poly.type
_entity_poly.pdbx_seq_one_letter_code
_entity_poly.pdbx_strand_id
1 'polypeptide(L)'
;MSFPVHLLRNHADCDAAKAALTRELREFVLNDQVLDLRADKSVERADDRAKALQQAQNEVTRLTPQVAAMTAGTREHRYLDRLLTQATRRVQDLSLPPAPGTHTAVDVFLQAVDVRQVQVQVPELEQAIIEVTAHRATLAA
;
A
#
# COMPACT_ATOMS: atom_id res chain seq x y z
N MET A 1 9.84 -26.07 -7.17
CA MET A 1 9.81 -27.36 -7.92
C MET A 1 10.56 -27.14 -9.23
N SER A 2 11.07 -28.16 -9.91
CA SER A 2 11.73 -27.94 -11.22
C SER A 2 10.71 -27.70 -12.32
N PHE A 3 10.99 -26.78 -13.23
CA PHE A 3 10.15 -26.48 -14.38
C PHE A 3 10.25 -27.60 -15.43
N PRO A 4 9.20 -27.84 -16.23
CA PRO A 4 9.19 -28.89 -17.25
C PRO A 4 10.01 -28.50 -18.50
N VAL A 5 11.30 -28.17 -18.33
CA VAL A 5 12.21 -27.73 -19.40
C VAL A 5 12.41 -28.78 -20.50
N HIS A 6 12.19 -30.06 -20.19
CA HIS A 6 12.22 -31.17 -21.14
C HIS A 6 11.19 -31.05 -22.28
N LEU A 7 10.18 -30.17 -22.14
CA LEU A 7 9.23 -29.85 -23.21
C LEU A 7 9.84 -28.94 -24.30
N LEU A 8 10.93 -28.22 -23.99
CA LEU A 8 11.66 -27.36 -24.93
C LEU A 8 12.69 -28.22 -25.67
N ARG A 9 12.48 -28.44 -26.97
CA ARG A 9 13.21 -29.49 -27.70
C ARG A 9 14.42 -28.98 -28.46
N ASN A 10 14.49 -27.67 -28.69
CA ASN A 10 15.54 -27.06 -29.49
C ASN A 10 15.91 -25.67 -28.93
N HIS A 11 16.98 -25.08 -29.47
CA HIS A 11 17.45 -23.76 -29.05
C HIS A 11 16.39 -22.66 -29.22
N ALA A 12 15.58 -22.70 -30.29
CA ALA A 12 14.55 -21.70 -30.55
C ALA A 12 13.42 -21.77 -29.51
N ASP A 13 13.00 -22.97 -29.08
CA ASP A 13 12.02 -23.16 -28.01
C ASP A 13 12.55 -22.56 -26.69
N CYS A 14 13.82 -22.81 -26.36
CA CYS A 14 14.46 -22.26 -25.17
C CYS A 14 14.60 -20.73 -25.24
N ASP A 15 14.99 -20.19 -26.39
CA ASP A 15 15.16 -18.74 -26.57
C ASP A 15 13.82 -18.01 -26.51
N ALA A 16 12.76 -18.59 -27.09
CA ALA A 16 11.39 -18.07 -26.99
C ALA A 16 10.86 -18.12 -25.56
N ALA A 17 11.04 -19.24 -24.85
CA ALA A 17 10.65 -19.38 -23.45
C ALA A 17 11.40 -18.38 -22.55
N LYS A 18 12.72 -18.26 -22.73
CA LYS A 18 13.54 -17.29 -22.00
C LYS A 18 13.10 -15.86 -22.26
N ALA A 19 12.80 -15.51 -23.51
CA ALA A 19 12.32 -14.17 -23.86
C ALA A 19 10.97 -13.85 -23.20
N ALA A 20 10.03 -14.81 -23.21
CA ALA A 20 8.74 -14.68 -22.55
C ALA A 20 8.90 -14.50 -21.02
N LEU A 21 9.65 -15.38 -20.36
CA LEU A 21 9.93 -15.31 -18.92
C LEU A 21 10.63 -14.02 -18.52
N THR A 22 11.58 -13.54 -19.32
CA THR A 22 12.28 -12.27 -19.06
C THR A 22 11.34 -11.08 -19.18
N ARG A 23 10.40 -11.11 -20.14
CA ARG A 23 9.39 -10.07 -20.27
C ARG A 23 8.46 -10.08 -19.06
N GLU A 24 7.96 -11.24 -18.67
CA GLU A 24 7.08 -11.40 -17.51
C GLU A 24 7.77 -10.94 -16.22
N LEU A 25 9.04 -11.33 -16.02
CA LEU A 25 9.86 -10.86 -14.90
C LEU A 25 9.96 -9.33 -14.85
N ARG A 26 10.15 -8.66 -16.00
CA ARG A 26 10.16 -7.19 -16.06
C ARG A 26 8.82 -6.59 -15.65
N GLU A 27 7.71 -7.19 -16.09
CA GLU A 27 6.36 -6.74 -15.71
C GLU A 27 6.14 -6.88 -14.20
N PHE A 28 6.56 -8.00 -13.60
CA PHE A 28 6.49 -8.20 -12.15
C PHE A 28 7.39 -7.25 -11.36
N VAL A 29 8.64 -7.02 -11.79
CA VAL A 29 9.55 -6.07 -11.12
C VAL A 29 9.03 -4.63 -11.19
N LEU A 30 8.42 -4.23 -12.31
CA LEU A 30 7.77 -2.91 -12.42
C LEU A 30 6.55 -2.81 -11.49
N ASN A 31 5.75 -3.87 -11.40
CA ASN A 31 4.62 -3.92 -10.48
C ASN A 31 5.08 -3.88 -9.01
N ASP A 32 6.17 -4.56 -8.66
CA ASP A 32 6.79 -4.54 -7.33
C ASP A 32 7.12 -3.11 -6.88
N GLN A 33 7.84 -2.37 -7.72
CA GLN A 33 8.22 -0.98 -7.45
C GLN A 33 7.01 -0.05 -7.26
N VAL A 34 5.95 -0.27 -8.05
CA VAL A 34 4.72 0.51 -7.94
C VAL A 34 3.92 0.14 -6.71
N LEU A 35 3.88 -1.14 -6.34
CA LEU A 35 3.19 -1.65 -5.16
C LEU A 35 3.88 -1.21 -3.87
N ASP A 36 5.21 -1.28 -3.78
CA ASP A 36 5.99 -0.78 -2.64
C ASP A 36 5.76 0.72 -2.43
N LEU A 37 5.91 1.53 -3.48
CA LEU A 37 5.69 2.99 -3.41
C LEU A 37 4.27 3.36 -2.99
N ARG A 38 3.28 2.55 -3.37
CA ARG A 38 1.88 2.77 -2.97
C ARG A 38 1.64 2.29 -1.53
N ALA A 39 2.28 1.21 -1.11
CA ALA A 39 2.07 0.58 0.20
C ALA A 39 2.60 1.53 1.29
N ASP A 40 3.83 2.02 1.12
CA ASP A 40 4.46 2.98 2.02
C ASP A 40 3.60 4.24 2.18
N LYS A 41 3.14 4.82 1.06
CA LYS A 41 2.29 6.02 1.07
C LYS A 41 0.91 5.78 1.66
N SER A 42 0.37 4.56 1.56
CA SER A 42 -0.96 4.24 2.09
C SER A 42 -0.93 4.07 3.61
N VAL A 43 0.09 3.38 4.13
CA VAL A 43 0.28 3.16 5.57
C VAL A 43 0.57 4.47 6.28
N GLU A 44 1.49 5.29 5.74
CA GLU A 44 1.82 6.60 6.32
C GLU A 44 0.59 7.51 6.41
N ARG A 45 -0.22 7.59 5.36
CA ARG A 45 -1.44 8.42 5.35
C ARG A 45 -2.52 7.91 6.29
N ALA A 46 -2.67 6.58 6.42
CA ALA A 46 -3.65 6.00 7.33
C ALA A 46 -3.28 6.27 8.79
N ASP A 47 -2.01 6.09 9.14
CA ASP A 47 -1.47 6.39 10.47
C ASP A 47 -1.57 7.88 10.81
N ASP A 48 -1.24 8.77 9.85
CA ASP A 48 -1.34 10.21 10.05
C ASP A 48 -2.79 10.66 10.25
N ARG A 49 -3.74 10.09 9.49
CA ARG A 49 -5.16 10.37 9.67
C ARG A 49 -5.66 9.89 11.03
N ALA A 50 -5.24 8.70 11.46
CA ALA A 50 -5.61 8.14 12.77
C ALA A 50 -5.05 9.00 13.92
N LYS A 51 -3.78 9.39 13.84
CA LYS A 51 -3.15 10.30 14.82
C LYS A 51 -3.83 11.67 14.85
N ALA A 52 -4.15 12.25 13.70
CA ALA A 52 -4.84 13.53 13.60
C ALA A 52 -6.26 13.46 14.18
N LEU A 53 -6.98 12.35 13.97
CA LEU A 53 -8.30 12.13 14.55
C LEU A 53 -8.20 12.03 16.08
N GLN A 54 -7.25 11.25 16.59
CA GLN A 54 -7.05 11.09 18.02
C GLN A 54 -6.66 12.42 18.69
N GLN A 55 -5.81 13.22 18.07
CA GLN A 55 -5.48 14.57 18.55
C GLN A 55 -6.72 15.48 18.60
N ALA A 56 -7.53 15.51 17.56
CA ALA A 56 -8.75 16.31 17.53
C ALA A 56 -9.77 15.85 18.58
N GLN A 57 -9.92 14.54 18.81
CA GLN A 57 -10.75 13.99 19.89
C GLN A 57 -10.24 14.38 21.28
N ASN A 58 -8.92 14.36 21.50
CA ASN A 58 -8.31 14.81 22.75
C ASN A 58 -8.53 16.32 22.98
N GLU A 59 -8.45 17.14 21.93
CA GLU A 59 -8.76 18.57 22.00
C GLU A 59 -10.21 18.82 22.37
N VAL A 60 -11.16 18.12 21.74
CA VAL A 60 -12.59 18.19 22.11
C VAL A 60 -12.79 17.79 23.57
N THR A 61 -12.21 16.68 23.99
CA THR A 61 -12.31 16.17 25.38
C THR A 61 -11.74 17.17 26.39
N ARG A 62 -10.64 17.85 26.05
CA ARG A 62 -10.01 18.86 26.90
C ARG A 62 -10.78 20.18 26.93
N LEU A 63 -11.27 20.65 25.78
CA LEU A 63 -11.91 21.96 25.65
C LEU A 63 -13.36 21.96 26.13
N THR A 64 -14.09 20.85 26.00
CA THR A 64 -15.50 20.72 26.42
C THR A 64 -15.73 21.15 27.87
N PRO A 65 -15.04 20.58 28.89
CA PRO A 65 -15.24 21.01 30.28
C PRO A 65 -14.76 22.44 30.54
N GLN A 66 -13.75 22.93 29.81
CA GLN A 66 -13.25 24.30 29.97
C GLN A 66 -14.27 25.33 29.48
N VAL A 67 -14.90 25.09 28.33
CA VAL A 67 -15.99 25.94 27.82
C VAL A 67 -17.18 25.89 28.77
N ALA A 68 -17.58 24.70 29.23
CA ALA A 68 -18.72 24.53 30.13
C ALA A 68 -18.54 25.23 31.50
N ALA A 69 -17.30 25.34 31.98
CA ALA A 69 -16.98 26.01 33.25
C ALA A 69 -16.84 27.54 33.12
N MET A 70 -16.78 28.09 31.91
CA MET A 70 -16.56 29.52 31.66
C MET A 70 -17.89 30.29 31.59
N THR A 71 -17.88 31.54 32.05
CA THR A 71 -19.04 32.43 31.92
C THR A 71 -19.29 32.78 30.44
N ALA A 72 -20.48 32.45 29.94
CA ALA A 72 -20.89 32.75 28.58
C ALA A 72 -20.79 34.25 28.26
N GLY A 73 -20.42 34.56 27.01
CA GLY A 73 -20.31 35.93 26.52
C GLY A 73 -18.97 36.63 26.83
N THR A 74 -18.15 36.09 27.73
CA THR A 74 -16.77 36.58 27.97
C THR A 74 -15.88 36.37 26.74
N ARG A 75 -14.76 37.11 26.67
CA ARG A 75 -13.81 37.00 25.56
C ARG A 75 -13.14 35.62 25.55
N GLU A 76 -12.76 35.14 26.72
CA GLU A 76 -12.17 33.83 26.98
C GLU A 76 -13.14 32.71 26.59
N HIS A 77 -14.41 32.78 27.00
CA HIS A 77 -15.43 31.81 26.57
C HIS A 77 -15.53 31.77 25.03
N ARG A 78 -15.67 32.94 24.38
CA ARG A 78 -15.78 33.02 22.91
C ARG A 78 -14.53 32.49 22.18
N TYR A 79 -13.36 32.57 22.81
CA TYR A 79 -12.13 32.02 22.26
C TYR A 79 -12.09 30.49 22.38
N LEU A 80 -12.33 29.94 23.57
CA LEU A 80 -12.35 28.50 23.81
C LEU A 80 -13.47 27.79 23.03
N ASP A 81 -14.64 28.42 22.94
CA ASP A 81 -15.78 27.90 22.17
C ASP A 81 -15.48 27.82 20.66
N ARG A 82 -14.74 28.79 20.12
CA ARG A 82 -14.23 28.72 18.74
C ARG A 82 -13.25 27.56 18.54
N LEU A 83 -12.31 27.38 19.47
CA LEU A 83 -11.37 26.26 19.41
C LEU A 83 -12.10 24.92 19.50
N LEU A 84 -13.08 24.80 20.40
CA LEU A 84 -13.89 23.60 20.55
C LEU A 84 -14.68 23.33 19.26
N THR A 85 -15.28 24.35 18.67
CA THR A 85 -16.00 24.24 17.38
C THR A 85 -15.07 23.77 16.26
N GLN A 86 -13.86 24.33 16.17
CA GLN A 86 -12.87 23.91 15.18
C GLN A 86 -12.43 22.45 15.37
N ALA A 87 -12.09 22.06 16.60
CA ALA A 87 -11.72 20.68 16.93
C ALA A 87 -12.87 19.71 16.63
N THR A 88 -14.10 20.07 16.98
CA THR A 88 -15.30 19.25 16.72
C THR A 88 -15.55 19.06 15.24
N ARG A 89 -15.46 20.13 14.43
CA ARG A 89 -15.56 20.03 12.96
C ARG A 89 -14.46 19.14 12.40
N ARG A 90 -13.23 19.28 12.89
CA ARG A 90 -12.12 18.44 12.46
C ARG A 90 -12.32 16.95 12.80
N VAL A 91 -12.89 16.63 13.97
CA VAL A 91 -13.32 15.26 14.30
C VAL A 91 -14.36 14.77 13.30
N GLN A 92 -15.39 15.57 13.02
CA GLN A 92 -16.43 15.22 12.03
C GLN A 92 -15.81 14.93 10.66
N ASP A 93 -14.99 15.84 10.13
CA ASP A 93 -14.33 15.69 8.83
C ASP A 93 -13.43 14.45 8.75
N LEU A 94 -12.68 14.16 9.82
CA LEU A 94 -11.77 13.00 9.87
C LEU A 94 -12.52 11.68 10.11
N SER A 95 -13.68 11.73 10.77
CA SER A 95 -14.56 10.58 11.03
C SER A 95 -15.44 10.19 9.84
N LEU A 96 -15.63 11.10 8.88
CA LEU A 96 -16.28 10.75 7.62
C LEU A 96 -15.48 9.64 6.92
N PRO A 97 -16.15 8.74 6.20
CA PRO A 97 -15.48 7.78 5.34
C PRO A 97 -14.44 8.50 4.47
N PRO A 98 -13.28 7.88 4.22
CA PRO A 98 -12.30 8.46 3.32
C PRO A 98 -12.99 8.87 2.01
N ALA A 99 -12.70 10.08 1.51
CA ALA A 99 -13.21 10.54 0.23
C ALA A 99 -12.94 9.49 -0.87
N PRO A 100 -13.78 9.40 -1.92
CA PRO A 100 -13.48 8.52 -3.05
C PRO A 100 -12.07 8.78 -3.58
N GLY A 101 -11.22 7.75 -3.58
CA GLY A 101 -9.78 7.85 -3.89
C GLY A 101 -8.84 7.81 -2.68
N THR A 102 -9.35 7.78 -1.45
CA THR A 102 -8.54 7.42 -0.27
C THR A 102 -8.63 5.93 0.01
N HIS A 103 -7.48 5.25 -0.03
CA HIS A 103 -7.36 3.81 0.18
C HIS A 103 -7.98 3.39 1.52
N THR A 104 -8.98 2.52 1.44
CA THR A 104 -9.63 1.91 2.59
C THR A 104 -8.72 0.84 3.20
N ALA A 105 -9.04 0.37 4.42
CA ALA A 105 -8.32 -0.75 5.02
C ALA A 105 -8.33 -2.01 4.15
N VAL A 106 -9.39 -2.20 3.33
CA VAL A 106 -9.49 -3.29 2.36
C VAL A 106 -8.47 -3.10 1.23
N ASP A 107 -8.30 -1.87 0.72
CA ASP A 107 -7.32 -1.59 -0.33
C ASP A 107 -5.88 -1.84 0.15
N VAL A 108 -5.56 -1.45 1.39
CA VAL A 108 -4.26 -1.74 2.01
C VAL A 108 -4.05 -3.25 2.19
N PHE A 109 -5.08 -3.99 2.60
CA PHE A 109 -5.01 -5.44 2.73
C PHE A 109 -4.77 -6.13 1.38
N LEU A 110 -5.56 -5.78 0.36
CA LEU A 110 -5.41 -6.35 -0.99
C LEU A 110 -4.03 -6.01 -1.57
N GLN A 111 -3.55 -4.79 -1.35
CA GLN A 111 -2.21 -4.40 -1.75
C GLN A 111 -1.11 -5.22 -1.05
N ALA A 112 -1.25 -5.52 0.24
CA ALA A 112 -0.32 -6.39 0.94
C ALA A 112 -0.34 -7.83 0.39
N VAL A 113 -1.50 -8.30 -0.09
CA VAL A 113 -1.61 -9.59 -0.80
C VAL A 113 -0.86 -9.52 -2.13
N ASP A 114 -1.06 -8.45 -2.92
CA ASP A 114 -0.39 -8.28 -4.21
C ASP A 114 1.14 -8.25 -4.06
N VAL A 115 1.67 -7.51 -3.08
CA VAL A 115 3.12 -7.48 -2.77
C VAL A 115 3.64 -8.90 -2.49
N ARG A 116 2.93 -9.68 -1.67
CA ARG A 116 3.35 -11.05 -1.34
C ARG A 116 3.33 -11.97 -2.56
N GLN A 117 2.38 -11.77 -3.49
CA GLN A 117 2.35 -12.55 -4.74
C GLN A 117 3.56 -12.23 -5.61
N VAL A 118 3.91 -10.95 -5.76
CA VAL A 118 5.09 -10.54 -6.54
C VAL A 118 6.39 -11.07 -5.93
N GLN A 119 6.53 -11.00 -4.60
CA GLN A 119 7.69 -11.54 -3.88
C GLN A 119 7.90 -13.04 -4.07
N VAL A 120 6.83 -13.81 -4.31
CA VAL A 120 6.92 -15.24 -4.63
C VAL A 120 7.18 -15.46 -6.12
N GLN A 121 6.55 -14.68 -7.00
CA GLN A 121 6.61 -14.89 -8.43
C GLN A 121 7.97 -14.52 -9.04
N VAL A 122 8.62 -13.46 -8.55
CA VAL A 122 9.94 -13.01 -9.02
C VAL A 122 11.01 -14.11 -8.92
N PRO A 123 11.27 -14.74 -7.75
CA PRO A 123 12.27 -15.79 -7.65
C PRO A 123 11.91 -17.06 -8.44
N GLU A 124 10.62 -17.38 -8.58
CA GLU A 124 10.17 -18.50 -9.44
C GLU A 124 10.48 -18.24 -10.92
N LEU A 125 10.27 -17.03 -11.42
CA LEU A 125 10.61 -16.65 -12.79
C LEU A 125 12.13 -16.63 -13.03
N GLU A 126 12.91 -16.14 -12.07
CA GLU A 126 14.37 -16.20 -12.12
C GLU A 126 14.88 -17.64 -12.18
N GLN A 127 14.32 -18.52 -11.35
CA GLN A 127 14.64 -19.94 -11.35
C GLN A 127 14.27 -20.59 -12.68
N ALA A 128 13.10 -20.29 -13.26
CA ALA A 128 12.71 -20.79 -14.58
C ALA A 128 13.70 -20.34 -15.67
N ILE A 129 14.15 -19.09 -15.64
CA ILE A 129 15.15 -18.56 -16.59
C ILE A 129 16.49 -19.30 -16.46
N ILE A 130 16.92 -19.58 -15.23
CA ILE A 130 18.13 -20.35 -14.95
C ILE A 130 18.00 -21.76 -15.54
N GLU A 131 16.90 -22.45 -15.26
CA GLU A 131 16.67 -23.82 -15.73
C GLU A 131 16.56 -23.91 -17.26
N VAL A 132 15.86 -22.98 -17.91
CA VAL A 132 15.79 -22.90 -19.38
C VAL A 132 17.18 -22.62 -19.98
N THR A 133 17.96 -21.74 -19.37
CA THR A 133 19.32 -21.43 -19.82
C THR A 133 20.24 -22.64 -19.69
N ALA A 134 20.14 -23.38 -18.57
CA ALA A 134 20.90 -24.60 -18.35
C ALA A 134 20.49 -25.70 -19.35
N HIS A 135 19.18 -25.91 -19.55
CA HIS A 135 18.67 -26.91 -20.50
C HIS A 135 19.12 -26.63 -21.94
N ARG A 136 19.05 -25.37 -22.37
CA ARG A 136 19.56 -24.95 -23.70
C ARG A 136 21.02 -25.34 -23.90
N ALA A 137 21.87 -25.22 -22.89
CA ALA A 137 23.29 -25.58 -22.99
C ALA A 137 23.52 -27.10 -23.17
N THR A 138 22.52 -27.93 -22.90
CA THR A 138 22.59 -29.39 -23.10
C THR A 138 22.07 -29.86 -24.46
N LEU A 139 21.39 -28.98 -25.22
CA LEU A 139 20.84 -29.30 -26.53
C LEU A 139 21.92 -29.19 -27.61
N ALA A 140 21.79 -30.02 -28.66
CA ALA A 140 22.60 -29.86 -29.86
C ALA A 140 22.15 -28.57 -30.59
N ALA A 141 23.13 -27.80 -31.07
CA ALA A 141 22.91 -26.52 -31.76
C ALA A 141 22.15 -26.67 -33.08
#